data_AF-G7E002-F1
#
_entry.id   AF-G7E002-F1
#
_cell.length_a   1.000
_cell.length_b   1.000
_cell.length_c   1.000
_cell.angle_alpha   90.00
_cell.angle_beta   90.00
_cell.angle_gamma   90.00
#
_symmetry.space_group_name_H-M   'P 1'
#
loop_
_entity.id
_entity.type
_entity.pdbx_description
1 polymer ?
#
loop_
_entity_poly.entity_id
_entity_poly.type
_entity_poly.pdbx_seq_one_letter_code
_entity_poly.pdbx_strand_id
1 'polypeptide(L)'
;MALQELEAVGESSSNAGSGAARAGSDASRWLDIDVDCSPMALQALDHDPTGGLVSFIATALKSHFFGASPKKSTTRRRVRDQLIILPGKRRWSLAIDVIVLGASGGNLYDVAFMAVRAALWDLRIPRTRSTALLNQRRKPGEDGEQPGSSVAQPGGDMSAFLKGTADGIRKKNLKTAGRVVDFELDDSESLGDQLDERDQLPVCVTLNLIHQEPFLDATLHEESASQSRLIVAFDGADNVCSMRLERCQELELTRLRDLLKTAHGVATEMRLSLNARMASADLPDGGLAAFP
;
A
#
# COMPACT_ATOMS: atom_id res chain seq x y z
N MET A 1 -11.23 -0.09 -9.25
CA MET A 1 -11.31 -1.54 -9.53
C MET A 1 -9.87 -2.04 -9.57
N ALA A 2 -9.30 -2.38 -8.41
CA ALA A 2 -7.89 -2.73 -8.30
C ALA A 2 -7.67 -4.12 -8.89
N LEU A 3 -6.95 -4.21 -10.00
CA LEU A 3 -6.54 -5.48 -10.58
C LEU A 3 -5.36 -6.01 -9.77
N GLN A 4 -5.57 -7.17 -9.13
CA GLN A 4 -4.53 -7.91 -8.41
C GLN A 4 -3.65 -8.65 -9.41
N GLU A 5 -2.43 -8.16 -9.65
CA GLU A 5 -1.39 -8.97 -10.28
C GLU A 5 -0.39 -9.46 -9.22
N LEU A 6 -0.19 -10.78 -9.23
CA LEU A 6 0.71 -11.53 -8.35
C LEU A 6 2.01 -11.82 -9.11
N GLU A 7 3.07 -11.08 -8.83
CA GLU A 7 4.38 -11.40 -9.42
C GLU A 7 5.06 -12.54 -8.65
N ALA A 8 5.28 -13.67 -9.34
CA ALA A 8 6.06 -14.78 -8.85
C ALA A 8 7.56 -14.47 -8.92
N VAL A 9 8.22 -14.45 -7.76
CA VAL A 9 9.69 -14.37 -7.69
C VAL A 9 10.28 -15.67 -8.25
N GLY A 10 10.89 -15.58 -9.43
CA GLY A 10 11.56 -16.70 -10.08
C GLY A 10 12.77 -17.19 -9.29
N GLU A 11 12.78 -18.48 -8.95
CA GLU A 11 13.96 -19.18 -8.44
C GLU A 11 15.03 -19.20 -9.55
N SER A 12 16.20 -18.62 -9.27
CA SER A 12 17.35 -18.69 -10.16
C SER A 12 17.93 -20.11 -10.18
N SER A 13 17.58 -20.88 -11.20
CA SER A 13 18.40 -22.01 -11.66
C SER A 13 18.91 -21.71 -13.07
N SER A 14 20.23 -21.63 -13.19
CA SER A 14 21.00 -21.40 -14.41
C SER A 14 20.59 -22.31 -15.58
N ASN A 15 20.14 -21.74 -16.70
CA ASN A 15 20.68 -22.08 -18.03
C ASN A 15 20.30 -21.00 -19.07
N ALA A 16 21.22 -20.74 -19.99
CA ALA A 16 21.20 -19.61 -20.93
C ALA A 16 20.14 -19.74 -22.04
N GLY A 17 19.58 -18.60 -22.48
CA GLY A 17 18.83 -18.48 -23.74
C GLY A 17 17.91 -17.26 -23.85
N SER A 18 18.45 -16.13 -24.33
CA SER A 18 17.78 -15.09 -25.14
C SER A 18 16.34 -14.66 -24.78
N GLY A 19 16.23 -13.55 -24.06
CA GLY A 19 14.98 -12.79 -23.88
C GLY A 19 15.09 -11.88 -22.66
N ALA A 20 15.67 -10.69 -22.84
CA ALA A 20 15.95 -9.76 -21.75
C ALA A 20 14.66 -9.10 -21.21
N ALA A 21 13.90 -9.82 -20.38
CA ALA A 21 13.03 -9.21 -19.38
C ALA A 21 13.93 -8.64 -18.27
N ARG A 22 13.74 -7.35 -17.95
CA ARG A 22 14.48 -6.60 -16.92
C ARG A 22 14.13 -7.08 -15.51
N ALA A 23 14.50 -8.32 -15.16
CA ALA A 23 14.41 -8.84 -13.80
C ALA A 23 15.66 -8.42 -13.01
N GLY A 24 15.64 -7.20 -12.43
CA GLY A 24 16.79 -6.70 -11.67
C GLY A 24 16.53 -5.57 -10.66
N SER A 25 15.36 -4.91 -10.66
CA SER A 25 15.07 -3.79 -9.74
C SER A 25 13.74 -3.88 -8.97
N ASP A 26 12.85 -4.83 -9.30
CA ASP A 26 11.49 -4.86 -8.73
C ASP A 26 11.37 -5.43 -7.32
N ALA A 27 12.41 -6.06 -6.78
CA ALA A 27 12.38 -6.61 -5.42
C ALA A 27 12.11 -5.55 -4.32
N SER A 28 12.22 -4.24 -4.64
CA SER A 28 11.88 -3.14 -3.70
C SER A 28 10.50 -2.52 -3.94
N ARG A 29 9.89 -2.72 -5.12
CA ARG A 29 8.63 -2.06 -5.50
C ARG A 29 7.42 -2.91 -5.07
N TRP A 30 6.82 -2.56 -3.93
CA TRP A 30 5.65 -3.24 -3.36
C TRP A 30 4.34 -2.48 -3.60
N LEU A 31 4.44 -1.27 -4.14
CA LEU A 31 3.30 -0.46 -4.54
C LEU A 31 3.68 0.18 -5.89
N ASP A 32 2.70 0.36 -6.76
CA ASP A 32 2.79 1.15 -7.99
C ASP A 32 1.61 2.11 -8.06
N ILE A 33 1.86 3.33 -8.52
CA ILE A 33 0.84 4.36 -8.69
C ILE A 33 0.95 4.87 -10.10
N ASP A 34 -0.12 4.75 -10.86
CA ASP A 34 -0.25 5.41 -12.16
C ASP A 34 -1.32 6.49 -12.11
N VAL A 35 -1.08 7.57 -12.85
CA VAL A 35 -2.01 8.70 -12.88
C VAL A 35 -2.27 9.03 -14.34
N ASP A 36 -3.53 8.93 -14.73
CA ASP A 36 -4.01 9.22 -16.06
C ASP A 36 -5.05 10.33 -16.02
N CYS A 37 -5.14 11.08 -17.13
CA CYS A 37 -6.11 12.14 -17.28
C CYS A 37 -7.02 11.83 -18.46
N SER A 38 -8.33 11.87 -18.24
CA SER A 38 -9.29 11.68 -19.32
C SER A 38 -9.18 12.84 -20.33
N PRO A 39 -9.49 12.62 -21.63
CA PRO A 39 -9.46 13.69 -22.62
C PRO A 39 -10.39 14.86 -22.27
N MET A 40 -11.49 14.61 -21.58
CA MET A 40 -12.42 15.65 -21.11
C MET A 40 -11.80 16.52 -20.01
N ALA A 41 -11.08 15.91 -19.07
CA ALA A 41 -10.36 16.64 -18.04
C ALA A 41 -9.16 17.41 -18.61
N LEU A 42 -8.48 16.85 -19.61
CA LEU A 42 -7.33 17.50 -20.25
C LEU A 42 -7.73 18.81 -20.95
N GLN A 43 -8.91 18.86 -21.57
CA GLN A 43 -9.45 20.10 -22.17
C GLN A 43 -9.69 21.20 -21.12
N ALA A 44 -10.00 20.84 -19.88
CA ALA A 44 -10.13 21.80 -18.79
C ALA A 44 -8.77 22.24 -18.23
N LEU A 45 -7.70 21.46 -18.44
CA LEU A 45 -6.32 21.76 -18.03
C LEU A 45 -5.55 22.56 -19.10
N ASP A 46 -6.22 23.46 -19.83
CA ASP A 46 -5.68 24.23 -20.97
C ASP A 46 -4.39 25.05 -20.63
N HIS A 47 -4.05 25.17 -19.35
CA HIS A 47 -2.84 25.83 -18.84
C HIS A 47 -1.59 24.93 -18.78
N ASP A 48 -1.67 23.63 -19.12
CA ASP A 48 -0.51 22.71 -19.12
C ASP A 48 -0.40 21.90 -20.43
N PRO A 49 0.12 22.50 -21.51
CA PRO A 49 0.17 21.87 -22.84
C PRO A 49 1.13 20.68 -22.92
N THR A 50 2.01 20.49 -21.92
CA THR A 50 3.01 19.41 -21.90
C THR A 50 2.56 18.18 -21.10
N GLY A 51 1.39 18.23 -20.45
CA GLY A 51 0.92 17.13 -19.60
C GLY A 51 1.83 16.86 -18.39
N GLY A 52 2.67 17.83 -18.03
CA GLY A 52 3.66 17.69 -16.96
C GLY A 52 2.98 17.50 -15.60
N LEU A 53 1.86 18.16 -15.36
CA LEU A 53 1.11 18.14 -14.11
C LEU A 53 0.73 16.72 -13.69
N VAL A 54 0.23 15.89 -14.60
CA VAL A 54 -0.12 14.49 -14.31
C VAL A 54 1.11 13.71 -13.86
N SER A 55 2.22 13.87 -14.58
CA SER A 55 3.50 13.22 -14.22
C SER A 55 4.05 13.74 -12.87
N PHE A 56 3.79 15.01 -12.54
CA PHE A 56 4.19 15.61 -11.27
C PHE A 56 3.33 15.12 -10.11
N ILE A 57 2.02 14.96 -10.31
CA ILE A 57 1.14 14.31 -9.32
C ILE A 57 1.59 12.87 -9.11
N ALA A 58 1.83 12.11 -10.18
CA ALA A 58 2.35 10.75 -10.08
C ALA A 58 3.68 10.71 -9.31
N THR A 59 4.59 11.64 -9.60
CA THR A 59 5.87 11.74 -8.89
C THR A 59 5.69 12.18 -7.44
N ALA A 60 4.75 13.08 -7.14
CA ALA A 60 4.44 13.55 -5.80
C ALA A 60 3.85 12.41 -4.96
N LEU A 61 2.80 11.74 -5.45
CA LEU A 61 2.22 10.54 -4.85
C LEU A 61 3.30 9.48 -4.64
N LYS A 62 4.14 9.24 -5.66
CA LYS A 62 5.25 8.30 -5.53
C LYS A 62 6.24 8.73 -4.46
N SER A 63 6.73 9.96 -4.47
CA SER A 63 7.66 10.46 -3.45
C SER A 63 7.06 10.39 -2.04
N HIS A 64 5.75 10.52 -1.95
CA HIS A 64 5.06 10.57 -0.68
C HIS A 64 4.83 9.18 -0.09
N PHE A 65 4.32 8.23 -0.90
CA PHE A 65 4.10 6.85 -0.49
C PHE A 65 5.39 5.98 -0.58
N PHE A 66 6.41 6.36 -1.37
CA PHE A 66 7.68 5.63 -1.57
C PHE A 66 8.97 6.37 -1.15
N GLY A 67 8.95 7.66 -0.78
CA GLY A 67 10.14 8.45 -0.43
C GLY A 67 11.04 7.88 0.67
N ALA A 68 12.35 8.01 0.49
CA ALA A 68 13.41 7.13 0.99
C ALA A 68 13.80 7.23 2.49
N SER A 69 12.93 7.64 3.42
CA SER A 69 13.29 7.64 4.85
C SER A 69 12.54 6.58 5.68
N PRO A 70 12.98 5.31 5.63
CA PRO A 70 12.39 4.21 6.41
C PRO A 70 12.61 4.34 7.93
N LYS A 71 13.35 5.36 8.40
CA LYS A 71 13.73 5.50 9.81
C LYS A 71 12.75 6.31 10.66
N LYS A 72 11.80 7.04 10.04
CA LYS A 72 10.90 7.95 10.78
C LYS A 72 9.40 7.69 10.57
N SER A 73 8.99 7.12 9.43
CA SER A 73 7.57 6.80 9.19
C SER A 73 7.27 5.36 9.62
N THR A 74 6.54 5.22 10.72
CA THR A 74 6.08 3.92 11.26
C THR A 74 5.01 3.31 10.36
N THR A 75 4.11 4.14 9.83
CA THR A 75 2.99 3.80 8.94
C THR A 75 3.43 2.92 7.77
N ARG A 76 4.39 3.42 6.99
CA ARG A 76 4.82 2.70 5.80
C ARG A 76 5.45 1.34 6.10
N ARG A 77 6.21 1.27 7.20
CA ARG A 77 6.86 0.03 7.61
C ARG A 77 5.80 -1.02 7.94
N ARG A 78 4.75 -0.65 8.65
CA ARG A 78 3.65 -1.56 9.00
C ARG A 78 2.87 -2.03 7.78
N VAL A 79 2.45 -1.09 6.93
CA VAL A 79 1.76 -1.40 5.65
C VAL A 79 2.58 -2.39 4.82
N ARG A 80 3.89 -2.15 4.67
CA ARG A 80 4.77 -3.05 3.92
C ARG A 80 4.91 -4.42 4.57
N ASP A 81 5.05 -4.46 5.90
CA ASP A 81 5.22 -5.72 6.63
C ASP A 81 3.93 -6.57 6.59
N GLN A 82 2.75 -5.93 6.56
CA GLN A 82 1.44 -6.60 6.41
C GLN A 82 1.27 -7.27 5.04
N LEU A 83 1.88 -6.71 3.98
CA LEU A 83 1.81 -7.25 2.63
C LEU A 83 2.72 -8.47 2.40
N ILE A 84 3.54 -8.88 3.37
CA ILE A 84 4.45 -10.02 3.24
C ILE A 84 3.69 -11.33 3.47
N ILE A 85 3.61 -12.17 2.43
CA ILE A 85 3.02 -13.51 2.51
C ILE A 85 4.09 -14.50 2.99
N LEU A 86 5.22 -14.53 2.28
CA LEU A 86 6.37 -15.37 2.58
C LEU A 86 7.62 -14.50 2.66
N PRO A 87 8.29 -14.45 3.83
CA PRO A 87 9.43 -13.55 4.03
C PRO A 87 10.53 -13.83 3.02
N GLY A 88 10.87 -12.83 2.21
CA GLY A 88 11.91 -12.90 1.18
C GLY A 88 11.55 -13.73 -0.06
N LYS A 89 10.32 -14.22 -0.18
CA LYS A 89 9.88 -15.02 -1.34
C LYS A 89 8.69 -14.41 -2.07
N ARG A 90 7.60 -14.11 -1.35
CA ARG A 90 6.35 -13.65 -1.95
C ARG A 90 5.73 -12.56 -1.09
N ARG A 91 5.24 -11.51 -1.74
CA ARG A 91 4.53 -10.39 -1.11
C ARG A 91 3.42 -9.93 -2.04
N TRP A 92 2.43 -9.26 -1.48
CA TRP A 92 1.47 -8.50 -2.25
C TRP A 92 2.14 -7.27 -2.86
N SER A 93 1.83 -7.00 -4.13
CA SER A 93 2.07 -5.75 -4.82
C SER A 93 0.75 -5.00 -4.94
N LEU A 94 0.73 -3.74 -4.53
CA LEU A 94 -0.43 -2.87 -4.67
C LEU A 94 -0.29 -2.05 -5.95
N ALA A 95 -1.30 -2.04 -6.82
CA ALA A 95 -1.36 -1.14 -7.97
C ALA A 95 -2.53 -0.17 -7.76
N ILE A 96 -2.25 1.13 -7.87
CA ILE A 96 -3.24 2.20 -7.71
C ILE A 96 -3.26 3.02 -8.98
N ASP A 97 -4.41 3.01 -9.65
CA ASP A 97 -4.66 3.82 -10.83
C ASP A 97 -5.55 5.00 -10.46
N VAL A 98 -5.05 6.21 -10.69
CA VAL A 98 -5.77 7.46 -10.46
C VAL A 98 -6.16 8.04 -11.80
N ILE A 99 -7.46 8.08 -12.10
CA ILE A 99 -7.97 8.64 -13.35
C ILE A 99 -8.68 9.95 -13.07
N VAL A 100 -8.18 11.04 -13.66
CA VAL A 100 -8.80 12.36 -13.56
C VAL A 100 -9.94 12.48 -14.57
N LEU A 101 -11.17 12.50 -14.07
CA LEU A 101 -12.38 12.55 -14.88
C LEU A 101 -12.79 13.97 -15.28
N GLY A 102 -12.55 14.94 -14.40
CA GLY A 102 -12.84 16.35 -14.63
C GLY A 102 -12.02 17.21 -13.69
N ALA A 103 -11.69 18.43 -14.14
CA ALA A 103 -10.82 19.34 -13.41
C ALA A 103 -11.40 20.75 -13.26
N SER A 104 -12.71 20.91 -13.47
CA SER A 104 -13.40 22.19 -13.34
C SER A 104 -13.32 22.78 -11.92
N GLY A 105 -13.17 21.93 -10.91
CA GLY A 105 -13.05 22.33 -9.50
C GLY A 105 -11.68 22.87 -9.08
N GLY A 106 -10.62 22.65 -9.86
CA GLY A 106 -9.25 22.97 -9.43
C GLY A 106 -8.71 22.00 -8.37
N ASN A 107 -7.58 22.36 -7.76
CA ASN A 107 -6.87 21.67 -6.68
C ASN A 107 -6.65 20.15 -6.90
N LEU A 108 -6.15 19.79 -8.08
CA LEU A 108 -6.02 18.39 -8.46
C LEU A 108 -5.02 17.60 -7.58
N TYR A 109 -4.03 18.27 -6.99
CA TYR A 109 -3.07 17.64 -6.09
C TYR A 109 -3.77 17.09 -4.85
N ASP A 110 -4.49 17.94 -4.10
CA ASP A 110 -5.10 17.51 -2.84
C ASP A 110 -6.17 16.45 -3.10
N VAL A 111 -6.96 16.62 -4.17
CA VAL A 111 -7.98 15.63 -4.59
C VAL A 111 -7.35 14.28 -4.93
N ALA A 112 -6.24 14.24 -5.67
CA ALA A 112 -5.56 13.00 -5.99
C ALA A 112 -5.05 12.28 -4.74
N PHE A 113 -4.47 13.02 -3.79
CA PHE A 113 -4.04 12.46 -2.50
C PHE A 113 -5.21 11.95 -1.66
N MET A 114 -6.32 12.69 -1.61
CA MET A 114 -7.54 12.24 -0.93
C MET A 114 -8.12 10.98 -1.57
N ALA A 115 -8.13 10.89 -2.90
CA ALA A 115 -8.64 9.73 -3.63
C ALA A 115 -7.79 8.49 -3.37
N VAL A 116 -6.46 8.62 -3.41
CA VAL A 116 -5.54 7.51 -3.08
C VAL A 116 -5.70 7.10 -1.61
N ARG A 117 -5.80 8.06 -0.70
CA ARG A 117 -6.05 7.79 0.73
C ARG A 117 -7.35 7.01 0.93
N ALA A 118 -8.45 7.42 0.30
CA ALA A 118 -9.73 6.73 0.39
C ALA A 118 -9.65 5.32 -0.21
N ALA A 119 -9.00 5.16 -1.37
CA ALA A 119 -8.79 3.85 -1.97
C ALA A 119 -7.99 2.90 -1.07
N LEU A 120 -6.94 3.41 -0.41
CA LEU A 120 -6.16 2.65 0.57
C LEU A 120 -6.92 2.36 1.87
N TRP A 121 -7.85 3.25 2.25
CA TRP A 121 -8.75 3.02 3.36
C TRP A 121 -9.72 1.88 3.06
N ASP A 122 -10.26 1.79 1.86
CA ASP A 122 -11.19 0.73 1.50
C ASP A 122 -10.50 -0.60 1.13
N LEU A 123 -9.20 -0.55 0.81
CA LEU A 123 -8.41 -1.71 0.43
C LEU A 123 -8.51 -2.85 1.48
N ARG A 124 -8.94 -4.03 1.03
CA ARG A 124 -8.91 -5.27 1.81
C ARG A 124 -7.84 -6.20 1.24
N ILE A 125 -6.98 -6.70 2.12
CA ILE A 125 -5.89 -7.62 1.80
C ILE A 125 -6.44 -9.05 1.98
N PRO A 126 -6.40 -9.90 0.95
CA PRO A 126 -6.86 -11.27 1.08
C PRO A 126 -5.97 -12.06 2.05
N ARG A 127 -6.61 -12.87 2.89
CA ARG A 127 -5.91 -13.73 3.84
C ARG A 127 -5.24 -14.88 3.10
N THR A 128 -4.05 -15.25 3.59
CA THR A 128 -3.26 -16.33 3.00
C THR A 128 -2.90 -17.35 4.06
N ARG A 129 -2.87 -18.62 3.67
CA ARG A 129 -2.43 -19.75 4.50
C ARG A 129 -1.14 -20.33 3.92
N SER A 130 -0.10 -20.44 4.73
CA SER A 130 1.16 -21.05 4.31
C SER A 130 1.01 -22.56 4.13
N THR A 131 1.37 -23.08 2.96
CA THR A 131 1.46 -24.53 2.72
C THR A 131 2.92 -24.98 2.81
N ALA A 132 3.19 -25.87 3.77
CA ALA A 132 4.49 -26.50 3.90
C ALA A 132 4.51 -27.78 3.07
N LEU A 133 5.41 -27.85 2.09
CA LEU A 133 5.71 -29.14 1.46
C LEU A 133 6.42 -29.98 2.52
N LEU A 134 5.72 -31.00 3.03
CA LEU A 134 6.35 -32.00 3.87
C LEU A 134 7.27 -32.81 2.95
N ASN A 135 8.55 -32.43 2.91
CA ASN A 135 9.59 -33.27 2.30
C ASN A 135 9.69 -34.56 3.13
N GLN A 136 8.84 -35.54 2.83
CA GLN A 136 9.17 -36.93 3.11
C GLN A 136 10.38 -37.26 2.24
N ARG A 137 11.58 -36.96 2.76
CA ARG A 137 12.78 -37.65 2.31
C ARG A 137 12.54 -39.13 2.56
N ARG A 138 12.03 -39.84 1.55
CA ARG A 138 12.24 -41.28 1.45
C ARG A 138 13.76 -41.46 1.49
N LYS A 139 14.25 -42.13 2.54
CA LYS A 139 15.62 -42.63 2.55
C LYS A 139 15.77 -43.54 1.33
N PRO A 140 16.80 -43.37 0.48
CA PRO A 140 17.11 -44.37 -0.52
C PRO A 140 17.77 -45.56 0.19
N GLY A 141 17.14 -46.73 0.10
CA GLY A 141 17.68 -48.00 0.59
C GLY A 141 16.89 -48.59 1.76
N GLU A 142 15.79 -49.26 1.44
CA GLU A 142 15.25 -50.40 2.19
C GLU A 142 14.34 -51.16 1.21
N ASP A 143 14.90 -52.22 0.62
CA ASP A 143 14.20 -53.15 -0.25
C ASP A 143 13.22 -54.01 0.58
N GLY A 144 12.00 -54.22 0.09
CA GLY A 144 11.10 -55.27 0.60
C GLY A 144 9.61 -54.95 0.60
N GLU A 145 8.92 -55.40 -0.46
CA GLU A 145 7.54 -55.89 -0.51
C GLU A 145 6.34 -55.01 -0.05
N GLN A 146 5.47 -54.70 -1.01
CA GLN A 146 4.01 -54.62 -0.82
C GLN A 146 3.42 -56.02 -1.10
N PRO A 147 2.23 -56.42 -0.59
CA PRO A 147 1.02 -55.58 -0.51
C PRO A 147 0.04 -55.87 0.66
N GLY A 148 -1.01 -55.03 0.79
CA GLY A 148 -2.29 -55.49 1.37
C GLY A 148 -2.97 -54.59 2.41
N SER A 149 -3.97 -53.83 1.96
CA SER A 149 -5.23 -53.44 2.62
C SER A 149 -5.33 -53.33 4.15
N SER A 150 -5.74 -52.16 4.65
CA SER A 150 -7.08 -52.05 5.28
C SER A 150 -7.46 -50.60 5.59
N VAL A 151 -8.76 -50.38 5.44
CA VAL A 151 -9.55 -49.18 5.70
C VAL A 151 -9.50 -48.80 7.19
N ALA A 152 -9.33 -47.51 7.50
CA ALA A 152 -9.89 -46.90 8.70
C ALA A 152 -10.08 -45.39 8.49
N GLN A 153 -11.34 -44.96 8.61
CA GLN A 153 -11.78 -43.58 8.76
C GLN A 153 -12.15 -43.36 10.25
N PRO A 154 -12.59 -42.17 10.69
CA PRO A 154 -11.83 -41.18 11.45
C PRO A 154 -12.22 -41.09 12.94
N GLY A 155 -11.37 -40.46 13.76
CA GLY A 155 -11.73 -39.95 15.10
C GLY A 155 -10.80 -40.42 16.21
N GLY A 156 -10.04 -39.49 16.82
CA GLY A 156 -9.26 -39.78 18.02
C GLY A 156 -8.17 -38.75 18.30
N ASP A 157 -8.37 -37.98 19.37
CA ASP A 157 -7.51 -36.91 19.86
C ASP A 157 -6.07 -37.36 20.16
N MET A 158 -5.08 -36.70 19.55
CA MET A 158 -3.65 -37.06 19.64
C MET A 158 -2.92 -36.44 20.85
N SER A 159 -3.59 -36.25 21.99
CA SER A 159 -2.97 -35.61 23.18
C SER A 159 -2.46 -36.58 24.25
N ALA A 160 -2.58 -37.89 24.06
CA ALA A 160 -2.36 -38.87 25.15
C ALA A 160 -1.22 -39.90 24.93
N PHE A 161 -0.24 -39.64 24.06
CA PHE A 161 0.93 -40.55 23.90
C PHE A 161 2.27 -39.98 24.40
N LEU A 162 2.24 -38.84 25.12
CA LEU A 162 3.44 -38.13 25.58
C LEU A 162 3.79 -38.33 27.07
N LYS A 163 3.40 -39.46 27.67
CA LYS A 163 3.79 -39.78 29.04
C LYS A 163 4.31 -41.21 29.16
N GLY A 164 5.61 -41.37 28.98
CA GLY A 164 6.31 -42.61 29.29
C GLY A 164 7.80 -42.49 29.04
N THR A 165 8.57 -42.66 30.12
CA THR A 165 10.00 -43.00 30.15
C THR A 165 10.98 -41.94 29.63
N ALA A 166 11.44 -41.12 30.56
CA ALA A 166 12.77 -40.54 30.52
C ALA A 166 13.80 -41.67 30.65
N ASP A 167 14.61 -41.88 29.61
CA ASP A 167 16.04 -42.17 29.75
C ASP A 167 16.76 -42.09 28.40
N GLY A 168 17.76 -41.21 28.35
CA GLY A 168 18.98 -41.41 27.57
C GLY A 168 18.90 -41.66 26.05
N ILE A 169 18.24 -40.82 25.24
CA ILE A 169 18.52 -40.78 23.79
C ILE A 169 18.69 -39.33 23.32
N ARG A 170 19.85 -39.10 22.69
CA ARG A 170 20.31 -37.82 22.14
C ARG A 170 19.20 -37.14 21.30
N LYS A 171 18.77 -35.96 21.73
CA LYS A 171 17.97 -35.00 20.94
C LYS A 171 18.77 -34.50 19.72
N LYS A 172 18.91 -35.33 18.69
CA LYS A 172 19.28 -34.88 17.34
C LYS A 172 18.11 -35.19 16.42
N ASN A 173 17.60 -34.13 15.78
CA ASN A 173 16.69 -34.15 14.62
C ASN A 173 15.19 -34.16 14.89
N LEU A 174 14.70 -33.27 15.77
CA LEU A 174 13.35 -32.72 15.63
C LEU A 174 13.42 -31.26 15.14
N LYS A 175 13.93 -31.08 13.92
CA LYS A 175 13.71 -29.88 13.09
C LYS A 175 13.74 -30.27 11.62
N THR A 176 12.85 -31.17 11.20
CA THR A 176 12.36 -31.09 9.82
C THR A 176 11.41 -29.90 9.81
N ALA A 177 11.98 -28.69 9.82
CA ALA A 177 11.22 -27.49 9.51
C ALA A 177 10.81 -27.66 8.05
N GLY A 178 9.55 -28.02 7.81
CA GLY A 178 9.00 -28.05 6.46
C GLY A 178 9.26 -26.69 5.83
N ARG A 179 9.98 -26.67 4.70
CA ARG A 179 10.19 -25.43 3.94
C ARG A 179 8.80 -25.01 3.49
N VAL A 180 8.28 -23.90 3.99
CA VAL A 180 7.09 -23.28 3.41
C VAL A 180 7.48 -22.83 2.02
N VAL A 181 6.92 -23.51 1.02
CA VAL A 181 7.25 -23.27 -0.40
C VAL A 181 6.16 -22.43 -1.04
N ASP A 182 4.92 -22.52 -0.56
CA ASP A 182 3.78 -21.88 -1.20
C ASP A 182 2.74 -21.35 -0.20
N PHE A 183 1.73 -20.68 -0.73
CA PHE A 183 0.57 -20.18 0.01
C PHE A 183 -0.73 -20.48 -0.76
N GLU A 184 -1.81 -20.65 -0.01
CA GLU A 184 -3.17 -20.74 -0.54
C GLU A 184 -3.96 -19.51 -0.06
N LEU A 185 -4.92 -19.05 -0.85
CA LEU A 185 -5.87 -18.03 -0.39
C LEU A 185 -6.86 -18.66 0.58
N ASP A 186 -7.24 -17.92 1.60
CA ASP A 186 -8.29 -18.34 2.51
C ASP A 186 -9.64 -18.03 1.86
N ASP A 187 -10.37 -19.07 1.45
CA ASP A 187 -11.69 -18.98 0.80
C ASP A 187 -12.84 -18.70 1.80
N SER A 188 -12.53 -18.28 3.03
CA SER A 188 -13.59 -17.84 3.96
C SER A 188 -14.37 -16.66 3.38
N GLU A 189 -15.67 -16.58 3.66
CA GLU A 189 -16.59 -15.51 3.19
C GLU A 189 -16.23 -14.09 3.70
N SER A 190 -15.07 -13.95 4.34
CA SER A 190 -14.47 -12.70 4.79
C SER A 190 -13.80 -11.99 3.62
N LEU A 191 -14.15 -10.71 3.40
CA LEU A 191 -13.62 -9.87 2.32
C LEU A 191 -12.11 -9.56 2.42
N GLY A 192 -11.38 -10.16 3.37
CA GLY A 192 -9.98 -9.88 3.69
C GLY A 192 -9.80 -8.93 4.87
N ASP A 193 -8.53 -8.71 5.23
CA ASP A 193 -8.12 -7.85 6.33
C ASP A 193 -7.93 -6.41 5.88
N GLN A 194 -8.28 -5.51 6.77
CA GLN A 194 -8.07 -4.09 6.57
C GLN A 194 -6.59 -3.72 6.68
N LEU A 195 -6.14 -2.73 5.90
CA LEU A 195 -4.79 -2.17 6.01
C LEU A 195 -4.50 -1.64 7.43
N ASP A 196 -3.30 -1.86 7.94
CA ASP A 196 -2.86 -1.32 9.23
C ASP A 196 -2.57 0.19 9.14
N GLU A 197 -2.79 0.92 10.25
CA GLU A 197 -2.46 2.35 10.40
C GLU A 197 -3.08 3.27 9.33
N ARG A 198 -4.31 2.97 8.88
CA ARG A 198 -5.07 3.77 7.90
C ARG A 198 -5.27 5.23 8.31
N ASP A 199 -5.40 5.47 9.61
CA ASP A 199 -5.54 6.82 10.17
C ASP A 199 -4.32 7.69 9.92
N GLN A 200 -3.14 7.06 9.88
CA GLN A 200 -1.85 7.70 9.67
C GLN A 200 -1.47 7.79 8.20
N LEU A 201 -2.38 7.43 7.28
CA LEU A 201 -2.18 7.72 5.88
C LEU A 201 -1.93 9.22 5.70
N PRO A 202 -1.15 9.58 4.69
CA PRO A 202 -0.75 10.95 4.51
C PRO A 202 -1.83 11.87 3.93
N VAL A 203 -1.62 13.18 4.09
CA VAL A 203 -2.45 14.25 3.52
C VAL A 203 -1.57 15.24 2.78
N CYS A 204 -2.01 15.67 1.60
CA CYS A 204 -1.42 16.78 0.86
C CYS A 204 -2.27 18.03 1.04
N VAL A 205 -1.61 19.18 1.18
CA VAL A 205 -2.22 20.50 1.22
C VAL A 205 -1.53 21.39 0.19
N THR A 206 -2.34 22.01 -0.66
CA THR A 206 -1.87 22.95 -1.68
C THR A 206 -2.18 24.38 -1.25
N LEU A 207 -1.13 25.16 -0.99
CA LEU A 207 -1.20 26.59 -0.72
C LEU A 207 -0.95 27.36 -2.01
N ASN A 208 -1.96 28.03 -2.53
CA ASN A 208 -1.81 28.95 -3.64
C ASN A 208 -1.45 30.34 -3.09
N LEU A 209 -0.53 31.03 -3.75
CA LEU A 209 0.01 32.29 -3.25
C LEU A 209 -0.28 33.41 -4.26
N ILE A 210 -1.00 34.42 -3.80
CA ILE A 210 -1.20 35.69 -4.51
C ILE A 210 -0.57 36.76 -3.63
N HIS A 211 0.43 37.48 -4.15
CA HIS A 211 1.16 38.51 -3.40
C HIS A 211 1.71 38.01 -2.05
N GLN A 212 2.19 36.76 -2.00
CA GLN A 212 2.71 36.08 -0.79
C GLN A 212 1.66 35.79 0.30
N GLU A 213 0.37 36.01 0.04
CA GLU A 213 -0.71 35.59 0.93
C GLU A 213 -1.23 34.21 0.50
N PRO A 214 -1.29 33.23 1.41
CA PRO A 214 -1.78 31.90 1.11
C PRO A 214 -3.31 31.85 1.09
N PHE A 215 -3.86 31.16 0.10
CA PHE A 215 -5.25 30.74 0.09
C PHE A 215 -5.34 29.27 -0.30
N LEU A 216 -6.44 28.65 0.12
CA LEU A 216 -6.72 27.21 -0.03
C LEU A 216 -7.84 27.01 -1.04
N ASP A 217 -7.94 25.78 -1.55
CA ASP A 217 -9.04 25.33 -2.42
C ASP A 217 -9.27 26.24 -3.64
N ALA A 218 -8.17 26.53 -4.33
CA ALA A 218 -8.19 27.38 -5.51
C ALA A 218 -8.97 26.71 -6.65
N THR A 219 -9.94 27.43 -7.20
CA THR A 219 -10.59 27.06 -8.46
C THR A 219 -9.59 27.14 -9.62
N LEU A 220 -9.93 26.54 -10.76
CA LEU A 220 -9.08 26.56 -11.96
C LEU A 220 -8.62 27.98 -12.37
N HIS A 221 -9.50 28.98 -12.23
CA HIS A 221 -9.20 30.38 -12.56
C HIS A 221 -8.29 31.03 -11.53
N GLU A 222 -8.46 30.71 -10.25
CA GLU A 222 -7.59 31.22 -9.19
C GLU A 222 -6.21 30.56 -9.25
N GLU A 223 -6.16 29.28 -9.59
CA GLU A 223 -4.91 28.58 -9.86
C GLU A 223 -4.16 29.22 -11.02
N SER A 224 -4.81 29.56 -12.13
CA SER A 224 -4.14 30.20 -13.28
C SER A 224 -3.67 31.63 -12.95
N ALA A 225 -4.38 32.33 -12.07
CA ALA A 225 -3.98 33.65 -11.57
C ALA A 225 -2.90 33.61 -10.47
N SER A 226 -2.70 32.47 -9.81
CA SER A 226 -1.72 32.32 -8.73
C SER A 226 -0.28 32.45 -9.25
N GLN A 227 0.52 33.24 -8.53
CA GLN A 227 1.91 33.51 -8.90
C GLN A 227 2.81 32.35 -8.53
N SER A 228 2.59 31.77 -7.35
CA SER A 228 3.32 30.60 -6.85
C SER A 228 2.37 29.64 -6.13
N ARG A 229 2.76 28.37 -6.09
CA ARG A 229 1.99 27.30 -5.44
C ARG A 229 2.93 26.44 -4.61
N LEU A 230 2.68 26.36 -3.32
CA LEU A 230 3.41 25.52 -2.38
C LEU A 230 2.58 24.27 -2.06
N ILE A 231 3.08 23.12 -2.47
CA ILE A 231 2.46 21.81 -2.25
C ILE A 231 3.25 21.12 -1.15
N VAL A 232 2.59 20.84 -0.03
CA VAL A 232 3.23 20.18 1.13
C VAL A 232 2.39 19.01 1.54
N ALA A 233 3.05 17.90 1.83
CA ALA A 233 2.35 16.71 2.29
C ALA A 233 2.96 16.18 3.58
N PHE A 234 2.08 15.76 4.48
CA PHE A 234 2.36 15.42 5.87
C PHE A 234 2.01 13.96 6.15
N ASP A 235 2.85 13.31 6.95
CA ASP A 235 2.61 11.96 7.50
C ASP A 235 1.59 12.01 8.66
N GLY A 236 1.11 10.85 9.10
CA GLY A 236 0.34 10.68 10.34
C GLY A 236 1.06 11.17 11.60
N ALA A 237 2.39 11.24 11.58
CA ALA A 237 3.23 11.79 12.65
C ALA A 237 3.55 13.29 12.47
N ASP A 238 2.84 13.99 11.60
CA ASP A 238 2.98 15.44 11.34
C ASP A 238 4.34 15.89 10.79
N ASN A 239 5.12 14.93 10.29
CA ASN A 239 6.36 15.22 9.59
C ASN A 239 6.06 15.55 8.13
N VAL A 240 6.77 16.55 7.59
CA VAL A 240 6.76 16.83 6.15
C VAL A 240 7.45 15.70 5.41
N CYS A 241 6.71 14.95 4.58
CA CYS A 241 7.28 13.90 3.73
C CYS A 241 7.86 14.48 2.45
N SER A 242 7.13 15.43 1.85
CA SER A 242 7.45 16.05 0.57
C SER A 242 6.96 17.48 0.56
N MET A 243 7.79 18.35 0.00
CA MET A 243 7.45 19.76 -0.22
C MET A 243 7.92 20.15 -1.62
N ARG A 244 7.07 20.87 -2.34
CA ARG A 244 7.35 21.32 -3.70
C ARG A 244 6.79 22.72 -3.89
N LEU A 245 7.60 23.59 -4.49
CA LEU A 245 7.20 24.94 -4.88
C LEU A 245 7.12 24.98 -6.40
N GLU A 246 5.95 25.29 -6.92
CA GLU A 246 5.70 25.49 -8.35
C GLU A 246 5.50 26.97 -8.66
N ARG A 247 5.84 27.35 -9.91
CA ARG A 247 5.72 28.72 -10.44
C ARG A 247 6.53 29.74 -9.62
N CYS A 248 7.85 29.64 -9.75
CA CYS A 248 8.79 30.24 -8.80
C CYS A 248 8.76 31.78 -8.79
N GLN A 249 8.34 32.34 -7.65
CA GLN A 249 8.66 33.70 -7.19
C GLN A 249 9.60 33.56 -5.98
N GLU A 250 10.43 34.58 -5.72
CA GLU A 250 11.30 34.60 -4.55
C GLU A 250 10.48 34.53 -3.25
N LEU A 251 10.72 33.49 -2.45
CA LEU A 251 10.06 33.26 -1.18
C LEU A 251 11.10 33.33 -0.06
N GLU A 252 10.91 34.28 0.87
CA GLU A 252 11.76 34.39 2.04
C GLU A 252 11.58 33.19 2.98
N LEU A 253 12.69 32.68 3.53
CA LEU A 253 12.67 31.51 4.44
C LEU A 253 11.81 31.73 5.70
N THR A 254 11.76 32.96 6.23
CA THR A 254 10.92 33.31 7.38
C THR A 254 9.45 33.07 7.05
N ARG A 255 9.03 33.52 5.86
CA ARG A 255 7.67 33.34 5.36
C ARG A 255 7.36 31.88 5.06
N LEU A 256 8.29 31.14 4.47
CA LEU A 256 8.12 29.70 4.25
C LEU A 256 7.79 28.96 5.55
N ARG A 257 8.44 29.30 6.67
CA ARG A 257 8.15 28.69 7.96
C ARG A 257 6.72 28.97 8.42
N ASP A 258 6.23 30.19 8.21
CA ASP A 258 4.87 30.57 8.60
C ASP A 258 3.83 29.91 7.69
N LEU A 259 4.10 29.80 6.37
CA LEU A 259 3.29 29.02 5.44
C LEU A 259 3.22 27.54 5.83
N LEU A 260 4.35 26.94 6.25
CA LEU A 260 4.39 25.56 6.72
C LEU A 260 3.57 25.33 7.99
N LYS A 261 3.52 26.31 8.90
CA LYS A 261 2.65 26.24 10.09
C LYS A 261 1.18 26.29 9.70
N THR A 262 0.81 27.18 8.78
CA THR A 262 -0.57 27.26 8.26
C THR A 262 -0.95 25.94 7.56
N ALA A 263 -0.09 25.43 6.68
CA ALA A 263 -0.30 24.15 6.02
C ALA A 263 -0.46 22.99 7.02
N HIS A 264 0.35 22.97 8.08
CA HIS A 264 0.29 21.94 9.11
C HIS A 264 -1.03 21.99 9.90
N GLY A 265 -1.52 23.18 10.27
CA GLY A 265 -2.81 23.34 10.94
C GLY A 265 -3.96 22.81 10.08
N VAL A 266 -3.98 23.20 8.81
CA VAL A 266 -4.98 22.77 7.82
C VAL A 266 -4.89 21.25 7.59
N ALA A 267 -3.68 20.71 7.41
CA ALA A 267 -3.48 19.28 7.20
C ALA A 267 -3.98 18.44 8.39
N THR A 268 -3.80 18.94 9.62
CA THR A 268 -4.25 18.26 10.83
C THR A 268 -5.77 18.22 10.91
N GLU A 269 -6.43 19.35 10.66
CA GLU A 269 -7.90 19.43 10.62
C GLU A 269 -8.49 18.57 9.50
N MET A 270 -7.88 18.62 8.31
CA MET A 270 -8.26 17.82 7.16
C MET A 270 -8.10 16.31 7.44
N ARG A 271 -7.02 15.90 8.10
CA ARG A 271 -6.80 14.50 8.48
C ARG A 271 -7.86 14.01 9.46
N LEU A 272 -8.15 14.79 10.49
CA LEU A 272 -9.15 14.43 11.50
C LEU A 272 -10.55 14.32 10.88
N SER A 273 -10.94 15.29 10.06
CA SER A 273 -12.24 15.28 9.37
C SER A 273 -12.35 14.12 8.38
N LEU A 274 -11.29 13.83 7.61
CA LEU A 274 -11.26 12.68 6.70
C LEU A 274 -11.36 11.35 7.44
N ASN A 275 -10.60 11.16 8.52
CA ASN A 275 -10.67 9.93 9.31
C ASN A 275 -12.05 9.73 9.93
N ALA A 276 -12.66 10.79 10.45
CA ALA A 276 -14.03 10.73 10.97
C ALA A 276 -15.04 10.33 9.88
N ARG A 277 -14.92 10.88 8.67
CA ARG A 277 -15.80 10.56 7.54
C ARG A 277 -15.62 9.13 7.06
N MET A 278 -14.38 8.68 6.87
CA MET A 278 -14.10 7.32 6.40
C MET A 278 -14.49 6.27 7.46
N ALA A 279 -14.24 6.54 8.74
CA ALA A 279 -14.70 5.67 9.83
C ALA A 279 -16.24 5.58 9.92
N SER A 280 -16.95 6.68 9.64
CA SER A 280 -18.42 6.65 9.61
C SER A 280 -18.98 5.86 8.43
N ALA A 281 -18.26 5.80 7.31
CA ALA A 281 -18.65 5.04 6.12
C ALA A 281 -18.34 3.53 6.24
N ASP A 282 -17.36 3.16 7.06
CA ASP A 282 -17.02 1.75 7.34
C ASP A 282 -18.05 1.04 8.24
N LEU A 283 -18.91 1.79 8.94
CA LEU A 283 -20.01 1.19 9.70
C LEU A 283 -20.96 0.51 8.71
N PRO A 284 -21.23 -0.80 8.84
CA PRO A 284 -22.23 -1.45 8.00
C PRO A 284 -23.54 -0.71 8.23
N ASP A 285 -24.27 -0.38 7.15
CA ASP A 285 -25.61 0.21 7.20
C ASP A 285 -26.50 -0.58 8.16
N GLY A 286 -26.45 -0.17 9.43
CA GLY A 286 -27.08 -0.79 10.56
C GLY A 286 -28.49 -0.26 10.65
N GLY A 287 -29.32 -0.72 9.72
CA GLY A 287 -30.77 -0.56 9.78
C GLY A 287 -31.27 0.74 9.16
N LEU A 288 -32.39 0.59 8.46
CA LEU A 288 -33.41 1.60 8.29
C LEU A 288 -33.67 2.29 9.65
N ALA A 289 -32.91 3.33 9.96
CA ALA A 289 -33.29 4.30 10.96
C ALA A 289 -34.44 5.08 10.34
N ALA A 290 -35.66 4.71 10.75
CA ALA A 290 -36.87 5.46 10.49
C ALA A 290 -36.60 6.94 10.81
N PHE A 291 -36.70 7.79 9.79
CA PHE A 291 -36.86 9.22 10.00
C PHE A 291 -38.22 9.44 10.68
N PRO A 292 -38.29 10.34 11.69
CA PRO A 292 -39.52 10.61 12.44
C PRO A 292 -40.63 11.22 11.58
#